data_AF-A0A259LNG6-F1
#
_entry.id   AF-A0A259LNG6-F1
#
_cell.length_a   1.000
_cell.length_b   1.000
_cell.length_c   1.000
_cell.angle_alpha   90.00
_cell.angle_beta   90.00
_cell.angle_gamma   90.00
#
_symmetry.space_group_name_H-M   'P 1'
#
loop_
_entity.id
_entity.type
_entity.pdbx_description
1 polymer ?
#
loop_
_entity_poly.entity_id
_entity_poly.type
_entity_poly.pdbx_seq_one_letter_code
_entity_poly.pdbx_strand_id
1 'polypeptide(L)'
;PYNHEFEPHKAVRCRFRDAGHTLGSAIIEIWVSEYGLATKLVFSGDLGQSGRTIVREPAAIDEADILVIASTYGNRQHTSLAATEDKMIELIEQTLFERSGNVIMPAFAVGHTQEVIYHLQRLTREGRLQPAEIFVDSPMATDAMHITRKFIDLFDDQRKHLAGRLAWDKGWPHLHFTESIEESKTLNQIRSGAIIISASGMASGGRVLHHLKTLLPNPRNSVVFAGFQAPGTRGDALVNGVRIPANVNVHSG
;
A
#
# COMPACT_ATOMS: atom_id res chain seq x y z
N PRO A 1 4.03 22.24 -6.26
CA PRO A 1 5.40 21.68 -6.40
C PRO A 1 6.10 21.78 -5.05
N TYR A 2 6.88 20.77 -4.65
CA TYR A 2 7.57 20.77 -3.35
C TYR A 2 8.68 21.82 -3.29
N ASN A 3 9.00 22.30 -2.09
CA ASN A 3 10.03 23.30 -1.81
C ASN A 3 9.76 24.71 -2.37
N HIS A 4 8.58 24.94 -2.92
CA HIS A 4 8.15 26.28 -3.33
C HIS A 4 7.33 26.93 -2.23
N GLU A 5 7.71 28.17 -1.89
CA GLU A 5 6.96 29.01 -0.98
C GLU A 5 5.79 29.68 -1.72
N PHE A 6 4.66 29.80 -1.05
CA PHE A 6 3.50 30.54 -1.52
C PHE A 6 2.83 31.27 -0.36
N GLU A 7 2.14 32.36 -0.67
CA GLU A 7 1.52 33.24 0.33
C GLU A 7 0.00 33.28 0.11
N PRO A 8 -0.77 32.44 0.82
CA PRO A 8 -2.23 32.51 0.74
C PRO A 8 -2.80 33.78 1.40
N HIS A 9 -2.01 34.45 2.25
CA HIS A 9 -2.37 35.69 2.93
C HIS A 9 -1.12 36.51 3.24
N LYS A 10 -1.22 37.83 3.40
CA LYS A 10 -0.08 38.74 3.64
C LYS A 10 0.76 38.39 4.89
N ALA A 11 0.14 37.74 5.86
CA ALA A 11 0.76 37.35 7.11
C ALA A 11 1.10 35.84 7.16
N VAL A 12 0.84 35.10 6.08
CA VAL A 12 0.97 33.65 6.05
C VAL A 12 1.82 33.25 4.86
N ARG A 13 2.88 32.51 5.14
CA ARG A 13 3.73 31.88 4.12
C ARG A 13 3.71 30.38 4.33
N CYS A 14 3.59 29.63 3.25
CA CYS A 14 3.46 28.18 3.28
C CYS A 14 4.50 27.54 2.36
N ARG A 15 4.96 26.35 2.73
CA ARG A 15 5.83 25.51 1.90
C ARG A 15 5.43 24.05 2.05
N PHE A 16 5.23 23.38 0.92
CA PHE A 16 5.05 21.93 0.90
C PHE A 16 6.39 21.22 0.80
N ARG A 17 6.57 20.20 1.63
CA ARG A 17 7.74 19.31 1.66
C ARG A 17 7.24 17.88 1.41
N ASP A 18 8.07 17.03 0.80
CA ASP A 18 7.67 15.67 0.49
C ASP A 18 7.47 14.87 1.80
N ALA A 19 6.30 14.24 1.99
CA ALA A 19 6.03 13.43 3.18
C ALA A 19 6.47 11.98 3.01
N GLY A 20 6.79 11.54 1.78
CA GLY A 20 7.23 10.17 1.52
C GLY A 20 6.19 9.08 1.83
N HIS A 21 4.91 9.42 1.99
CA HIS A 21 3.87 8.46 2.37
C HIS A 21 3.21 7.80 1.15
N THR A 22 2.74 8.63 0.22
CA THR A 22 2.23 8.24 -1.10
C THR A 22 2.65 9.27 -2.14
N LEU A 23 2.48 8.96 -3.42
CA LEU A 23 2.81 9.92 -4.49
C LEU A 23 2.00 11.21 -4.30
N GLY A 24 2.70 12.34 -4.16
CA GLY A 24 2.08 13.65 -3.94
C GLY A 24 1.75 13.98 -2.48
N SER A 25 2.03 13.08 -1.53
CA SER A 25 1.87 13.35 -0.09
C SER A 25 2.80 14.48 0.37
N ALA A 26 2.34 15.32 1.31
CA ALA A 26 3.09 16.51 1.69
C ALA A 26 3.03 16.82 3.20
N ILE A 27 4.18 17.19 3.75
CA ILE A 27 4.31 17.94 4.99
C ILE A 27 4.08 19.41 4.62
N ILE A 28 3.33 20.16 5.42
CA ILE A 28 3.17 21.61 5.23
C ILE A 28 3.85 22.37 6.36
N GLU A 29 4.79 23.23 5.99
CA GLU A 29 5.36 24.26 6.86
C GLU A 29 4.59 25.56 6.66
N ILE A 30 4.16 26.18 7.76
CA ILE A 30 3.37 27.42 7.77
C ILE A 30 4.06 28.41 8.70
N TRP A 31 4.48 29.54 8.16
CA TRP A 31 4.96 30.69 8.93
C TRP A 31 3.81 31.69 9.03
N VAL A 32 3.43 32.04 10.26
CA VAL A 32 2.40 33.04 10.56
C VAL A 32 3.05 34.19 11.30
N SER A 33 2.86 35.41 10.79
CA SER A 33 3.36 36.64 11.40
C SER A 33 2.22 37.42 12.05
N GLU A 34 2.18 37.44 13.39
CA GLU A 34 1.20 38.18 14.18
C GLU A 34 1.90 39.09 15.18
N TYR A 35 1.42 40.33 15.31
CA TYR A 35 1.97 41.34 16.24
C TYR A 35 3.50 41.54 16.15
N GLY A 36 4.09 41.30 14.97
CA GLY A 36 5.54 41.40 14.74
C GLY A 36 6.35 40.16 15.12
N LEU A 37 5.70 39.08 15.56
CA LEU A 37 6.32 37.80 15.87
C LEU A 37 5.98 36.77 14.79
N ALA A 38 6.99 36.03 14.33
CA ALA A 38 6.82 34.91 13.41
C ALA A 38 6.75 33.60 14.20
N THR A 39 5.73 32.78 13.96
CA THR A 39 5.60 31.42 14.50
C THR A 39 5.55 30.43 13.34
N LYS A 40 6.32 29.35 13.45
CA LYS A 40 6.36 28.25 12.47
C LYS A 40 5.57 27.05 12.98
N LEU A 41 4.48 26.74 12.29
CA LEU A 41 3.69 25.53 12.48
C LEU A 41 4.06 24.51 11.40
N VAL A 42 4.17 23.25 11.78
CA VAL A 42 4.42 22.16 10.86
C VAL A 42 3.37 21.07 11.06
N PHE A 43 2.68 20.71 9.99
CA PHE A 43 1.78 19.57 9.96
C PHE A 43 2.39 18.49 9.10
N SER A 44 2.65 17.31 9.68
CA SER A 44 3.31 16.23 8.96
C SER A 44 2.44 15.60 7.88
N GLY A 45 1.11 15.63 8.07
CA GLY A 45 0.22 14.68 7.40
C GLY A 45 0.57 13.24 7.78
N ASP A 46 0.20 12.27 6.94
CA ASP A 46 0.72 10.92 7.08
C ASP A 46 2.17 10.88 6.58
N LEU A 47 3.07 10.34 7.40
CA LEU A 47 4.48 10.23 7.07
C LEU A 47 4.81 8.87 6.45
N GLY A 48 5.70 8.90 5.48
CA GLY A 48 6.38 7.74 4.96
C GLY A 48 7.23 7.07 6.01
N GLN A 49 7.34 5.75 5.92
CA GLN A 49 8.38 5.02 6.63
C GLN A 49 9.66 5.02 5.80
N SER A 50 10.80 5.28 6.42
CA SER A 50 12.09 5.18 5.74
C SER A 50 12.34 3.78 5.17
N GLY A 51 12.95 3.73 4.00
CA GLY A 51 13.23 2.49 3.27
C GLY A 51 12.08 2.02 2.36
N ARG A 52 10.94 2.71 2.31
CA ARG A 52 9.84 2.37 1.38
C ARG A 52 10.26 2.51 -0.08
N THR A 53 9.62 1.71 -0.92
CA THR A 53 10.20 1.39 -2.24
C THR A 53 9.73 2.28 -3.37
N ILE A 54 8.58 2.94 -3.23
CA ILE A 54 7.91 3.66 -4.33
C ILE A 54 7.90 5.17 -4.13
N VAL A 55 8.18 5.65 -2.94
CA VAL A 55 8.13 7.08 -2.62
C VAL A 55 9.48 7.53 -2.09
N ARG A 56 9.78 8.82 -2.21
CA ARG A 56 11.02 9.39 -1.66
C ARG A 56 11.00 9.30 -0.14
N GLU A 57 12.18 9.37 0.46
CA GLU A 57 12.27 9.56 1.90
C GLU A 57 11.54 10.86 2.31
N PRO A 58 10.84 10.86 3.46
CA PRO A 58 10.25 12.07 3.99
C PRO A 58 11.31 13.17 4.14
N ALA A 59 10.97 14.38 3.71
CA ALA A 59 11.89 15.50 3.80
C ALA A 59 12.17 15.87 5.26
N ALA A 60 13.43 16.07 5.60
CA ALA A 60 13.82 16.60 6.90
C ALA A 60 13.26 18.03 7.08
N ILE A 61 12.77 18.31 8.28
CA ILE A 61 12.32 19.63 8.73
C ILE A 61 13.25 20.06 9.86
N ASP A 62 13.97 21.15 9.64
CA ASP A 62 15.06 21.58 10.54
C ASP A 62 14.54 22.14 11.88
N GLU A 63 13.39 22.83 11.84
CA GLU A 63 12.81 23.54 13.00
C GLU A 63 11.29 23.64 12.90
N ALA A 64 10.63 23.73 14.06
CA ALA A 64 9.21 24.06 14.21
C ALA A 64 8.97 24.60 15.63
N ASP A 65 8.15 25.64 15.77
CA ASP A 65 7.67 26.08 17.08
C ASP A 65 6.51 25.18 17.55
N ILE A 66 5.67 24.77 16.60
CA ILE A 66 4.55 23.84 16.83
C ILE A 66 4.60 22.74 15.79
N LEU A 67 4.71 21.48 16.24
CA LEU A 67 4.69 20.30 15.39
C LEU A 67 3.42 19.48 15.65
N VAL A 68 2.61 19.31 14.61
CA VAL A 68 1.47 18.40 14.59
C VAL A 68 1.85 17.19 13.75
N ILE A 69 2.03 16.04 14.43
CA ILE A 69 2.55 14.82 13.81
C ILE A 69 1.55 13.65 13.90
N ALA A 70 1.47 12.86 12.83
CA ALA A 70 0.69 11.63 12.83
C ALA A 70 1.25 10.58 13.80
N SER A 71 0.37 9.78 14.40
CA SER A 71 0.73 8.76 15.39
C SER A 71 0.12 7.38 15.08
N THR A 72 -0.13 7.08 13.80
CA THR A 72 -0.81 5.85 13.33
C THR A 72 -0.22 4.57 13.91
N TYR A 73 1.10 4.54 14.10
CA TYR A 73 1.85 3.41 14.68
C TYR A 73 2.55 3.77 16.00
N GLY A 74 2.19 4.88 16.64
CA GLY A 74 2.89 5.40 17.84
C GLY A 74 2.87 4.47 19.07
N ASN A 75 2.08 3.39 19.03
CA ASN A 75 1.93 2.42 20.10
C ASN A 75 2.58 1.05 19.81
N ARG A 76 3.33 0.89 18.72
CA ARG A 76 3.88 -0.42 18.29
C ARG A 76 5.32 -0.29 17.81
N GLN A 77 6.11 -1.34 18.03
CA GLN A 77 7.39 -1.51 17.35
C GLN A 77 7.15 -2.21 16.02
N HIS A 78 7.74 -1.68 14.94
CA HIS A 78 7.67 -2.34 13.63
C HIS A 78 8.64 -3.50 13.57
N THR A 79 8.16 -4.65 13.09
CA THR A 79 9.01 -5.75 12.66
C THR A 79 9.90 -5.27 11.50
N SER A 80 11.13 -5.79 11.41
CA SER A 80 12.00 -5.49 10.28
C SER A 80 11.33 -5.89 8.95
N LEU A 81 11.54 -5.11 7.89
CA LEU A 81 11.02 -5.41 6.55
C LEU A 81 11.34 -6.84 6.10
N ALA A 82 12.56 -7.33 6.37
CA ALA A 82 12.98 -8.68 6.01
C ALA A 82 12.08 -9.76 6.62
N ALA A 83 11.83 -9.68 7.94
CA ALA A 83 10.94 -10.62 8.61
C ALA A 83 9.47 -10.49 8.17
N THR A 84 8.99 -9.28 7.83
CA THR A 84 7.66 -9.11 7.22
C THR A 84 7.58 -9.78 5.84
N GLU A 85 8.63 -9.67 5.03
CA GLU A 85 8.71 -10.35 3.73
C GLU A 85 8.76 -11.87 3.87
N ASP A 86 9.58 -12.39 4.78
CA ASP A 86 9.65 -13.83 5.05
C ASP A 86 8.29 -14.38 5.47
N LYS A 87 7.57 -13.64 6.34
CA LYS A 87 6.23 -14.05 6.74
C LYS A 87 5.23 -14.01 5.59
N MET A 88 5.29 -12.97 4.75
CA MET A 88 4.44 -12.86 3.56
C MET A 88 4.69 -14.02 2.59
N ILE A 89 5.96 -14.38 2.34
CA ILE A 89 6.33 -15.51 1.49
C ILE A 89 5.75 -16.80 2.05
N GLU A 90 6.00 -17.11 3.34
CA GLU A 90 5.51 -18.31 4.00
C GLU A 90 3.99 -18.46 3.83
N LEU A 91 3.24 -17.40 4.08
CA LEU A 91 1.78 -17.40 3.99
C LEU A 91 1.28 -17.58 2.56
N ILE A 92 1.91 -16.93 1.60
CA ILE A 92 1.55 -17.04 0.18
C ILE A 92 1.85 -18.46 -0.31
N GLU A 93 3.06 -18.96 -0.10
CA GLU A 93 3.46 -20.28 -0.60
C GLU A 93 2.66 -21.42 0.04
N GLN A 94 2.42 -21.34 1.36
CA GLN A 94 1.56 -22.30 2.05
C GLN A 94 0.14 -22.30 1.46
N THR A 95 -0.42 -21.12 1.17
CA THR A 95 -1.78 -21.02 0.63
C THR A 95 -1.85 -21.55 -0.81
N LEU A 96 -0.91 -21.14 -1.65
CA LEU A 96 -0.95 -21.45 -3.09
C LEU A 96 -0.52 -22.89 -3.39
N PHE A 97 0.56 -23.37 -2.78
CA PHE A 97 1.21 -24.61 -3.20
C PHE A 97 0.94 -25.78 -2.24
N GLU A 98 0.84 -25.55 -0.93
CA GLU A 98 0.54 -26.63 0.02
C GLU A 98 -0.97 -26.89 0.13
N ARG A 99 -1.77 -25.83 0.26
CA ARG A 99 -3.23 -25.93 0.42
C ARG A 99 -3.99 -25.95 -0.90
N SER A 100 -3.32 -25.63 -2.01
CA SER A 100 -3.96 -25.45 -3.32
C SER A 100 -5.17 -24.52 -3.24
N GLY A 101 -4.97 -23.34 -2.66
CA GLY A 101 -5.97 -22.27 -2.55
C GLY A 101 -5.53 -20.98 -3.25
N ASN A 102 -6.25 -19.91 -2.95
CA ASN A 102 -5.99 -18.56 -3.43
C ASN A 102 -5.74 -17.60 -2.26
N VAL A 103 -4.94 -16.57 -2.52
CA VAL A 103 -4.67 -15.48 -1.58
C VAL A 103 -5.48 -14.27 -1.99
N ILE A 104 -6.29 -13.72 -1.08
CA ILE A 104 -6.93 -12.42 -1.27
C ILE A 104 -6.12 -11.37 -0.50
N MET A 105 -5.69 -10.31 -1.19
CA MET A 105 -4.93 -9.20 -0.60
C MET A 105 -5.73 -7.90 -0.72
N PRO A 106 -6.50 -7.51 0.32
CA PRO A 106 -7.11 -6.19 0.38
C PRO A 106 -6.02 -5.11 0.40
N ALA A 107 -6.03 -4.22 -0.59
CA ALA A 107 -5.05 -3.12 -0.69
C ALA A 107 -5.70 -1.81 -1.11
N PHE A 108 -5.12 -0.68 -0.69
CA PHE A 108 -5.52 0.62 -1.20
C PHE A 108 -5.02 0.79 -2.63
N ALA A 109 -5.91 1.24 -3.51
CA ALA A 109 -5.62 1.36 -4.94
C ALA A 109 -4.44 2.28 -5.28
N VAL A 110 -4.17 3.28 -4.43
CA VAL A 110 -3.07 4.22 -4.57
C VAL A 110 -2.07 3.99 -3.44
N GLY A 111 -0.78 3.90 -3.78
CA GLY A 111 0.32 3.63 -2.87
C GLY A 111 0.49 2.12 -2.62
N HIS A 112 -0.43 1.53 -1.87
CA HIS A 112 -0.19 0.21 -1.28
C HIS A 112 -0.28 -0.95 -2.28
N THR A 113 -1.23 -0.92 -3.23
CA THR A 113 -1.28 -1.91 -4.31
C THR A 113 0.04 -1.94 -5.09
N GLN A 114 0.60 -0.77 -5.40
CA GLN A 114 1.86 -0.64 -6.12
C GLN A 114 3.02 -1.26 -5.32
N GLU A 115 3.10 -0.98 -4.01
CA GLU A 115 4.12 -1.53 -3.11
C GLU A 115 4.05 -3.06 -3.10
N VAL A 116 2.86 -3.63 -2.91
CA VAL A 116 2.67 -5.08 -2.89
C VAL A 116 3.12 -5.72 -4.19
N ILE A 117 2.71 -5.20 -5.36
CA ILE A 117 3.11 -5.73 -6.67
C ILE A 117 4.63 -5.70 -6.82
N TYR A 118 5.27 -4.59 -6.42
CA TYR A 118 6.72 -4.47 -6.44
C TYR A 118 7.40 -5.55 -5.60
N HIS A 119 6.94 -5.77 -4.36
CA HIS A 119 7.55 -6.76 -3.47
C HIS A 119 7.38 -8.18 -4.03
N LEU A 120 6.18 -8.54 -4.48
CA LEU A 120 5.93 -9.85 -5.09
C LEU A 120 6.85 -10.07 -6.31
N GLN A 121 6.95 -9.09 -7.21
CA GLN A 121 7.78 -9.21 -8.41
C GLN A 121 9.27 -9.33 -8.07
N ARG A 122 9.76 -8.52 -7.12
CA ARG A 122 11.15 -8.56 -6.68
C ARG A 122 11.48 -9.92 -6.06
N LEU A 123 10.66 -10.39 -5.13
CA LEU A 123 10.87 -11.64 -4.42
C LEU A 123 10.83 -12.85 -5.37
N THR A 124 9.96 -12.82 -6.39
CA THR A 124 9.95 -13.86 -7.43
C THR A 124 11.21 -13.85 -8.28
N ARG A 125 11.73 -12.67 -8.67
CA ARG A 125 13.00 -12.57 -9.43
C ARG A 125 14.21 -12.99 -8.62
N GLU A 126 14.19 -12.77 -7.31
CA GLU A 126 15.21 -13.23 -6.37
C GLU A 126 15.12 -14.75 -6.09
N GLY A 127 14.09 -15.44 -6.61
CA GLY A 127 13.86 -16.86 -6.37
C GLY A 127 13.38 -17.18 -4.95
N ARG A 128 12.98 -16.16 -4.18
CA ARG A 128 12.47 -16.29 -2.81
C ARG A 128 10.97 -16.59 -2.76
N LEU A 129 10.25 -16.28 -3.83
CA LEU A 129 8.81 -16.55 -3.98
C LEU A 129 8.56 -17.30 -5.28
N GLN A 130 7.92 -18.45 -5.23
CA GLN A 130 7.52 -19.16 -6.45
C GLN A 130 6.57 -18.32 -7.32
N PRO A 131 6.66 -18.39 -8.67
CA PRO A 131 5.77 -17.66 -9.56
C PRO A 131 4.29 -18.02 -9.32
N ALA A 132 3.43 -17.01 -9.27
CA ALA A 132 2.00 -17.15 -9.07
C ALA A 132 1.23 -16.16 -9.94
N GLU A 133 0.01 -16.52 -10.35
CA GLU A 133 -0.88 -15.64 -11.11
C GLU A 133 -1.42 -14.54 -10.19
N ILE A 134 -1.15 -13.28 -10.53
CA ILE A 134 -1.52 -12.11 -9.74
C ILE A 134 -2.53 -11.28 -10.52
N PHE A 135 -3.67 -11.02 -9.91
CA PHE A 135 -4.77 -10.25 -10.47
C PHE A 135 -4.97 -8.98 -9.66
N VAL A 136 -4.90 -7.82 -10.32
CA VAL A 136 -5.22 -6.52 -9.75
C VAL A 136 -6.66 -6.17 -10.11
N ASP A 137 -7.57 -6.39 -9.18
CA ASP A 137 -9.01 -6.13 -9.35
C ASP A 137 -9.44 -4.80 -8.73
N SER A 138 -9.03 -3.71 -9.39
CA SER A 138 -9.48 -2.36 -9.09
C SER A 138 -9.20 -1.43 -10.27
N PRO A 139 -10.23 -0.89 -10.94
CA PRO A 139 -10.04 0.09 -12.01
C PRO A 139 -9.20 1.29 -11.54
N MET A 140 -9.46 1.75 -10.31
CA MET A 140 -8.69 2.84 -9.69
C MET A 140 -7.23 2.46 -9.46
N ALA A 141 -6.92 1.21 -9.13
CA ALA A 141 -5.53 0.77 -8.95
C ALA A 141 -4.81 0.66 -10.30
N THR A 142 -5.52 0.21 -11.35
CA THR A 142 -5.03 0.22 -12.72
C THR A 142 -4.71 1.65 -13.17
N ASP A 143 -5.59 2.62 -12.93
CA ASP A 143 -5.32 4.03 -13.24
C ASP A 143 -4.15 4.59 -12.44
N ALA A 144 -4.09 4.31 -11.13
CA ALA A 144 -3.01 4.74 -10.26
C ALA A 144 -1.66 4.14 -10.68
N MET A 145 -1.64 2.90 -11.16
CA MET A 145 -0.48 2.26 -11.78
C MET A 145 -0.01 3.03 -13.02
N HIS A 146 -0.93 3.41 -13.91
CA HIS A 146 -0.61 4.22 -15.09
C HIS A 146 -0.04 5.60 -14.73
N ILE A 147 -0.56 6.24 -13.68
CA ILE A 147 -0.04 7.51 -13.17
C ILE A 147 1.35 7.32 -12.58
N THR A 148 1.52 6.31 -11.71
CA THR A 148 2.80 5.98 -11.07
C THR A 148 3.90 5.78 -12.12
N ARG A 149 3.58 5.14 -13.25
CA ARG A 149 4.47 5.00 -14.40
C ARG A 149 4.93 6.33 -14.99
N LYS A 150 4.03 7.32 -15.13
CA LYS A 150 4.38 8.65 -15.67
C LYS A 150 5.30 9.44 -14.75
N PHE A 151 5.36 9.09 -13.47
CA PHE A 151 6.13 9.78 -12.45
C PHE A 151 7.29 8.95 -11.91
N ILE A 152 7.78 7.94 -12.67
CA ILE A 152 8.96 7.14 -12.33
C ILE A 152 10.18 8.02 -11.99
N ASP A 153 10.29 9.20 -12.62
CA ASP A 153 11.37 10.16 -12.35
C ASP A 153 11.32 10.78 -10.94
N LEU A 154 10.18 10.68 -10.25
CA LEU A 154 10.04 11.06 -8.84
C LEU A 154 10.55 9.99 -7.88
N PHE A 155 10.89 8.78 -8.37
CA PHE A 155 11.55 7.77 -7.54
C PHE A 155 13.00 8.15 -7.23
N ASP A 156 13.51 7.60 -6.14
CA ASP A 156 14.91 7.75 -5.72
C ASP A 156 15.87 7.17 -6.77
N ASP A 157 17.10 7.70 -6.87
CA ASP A 157 18.03 7.43 -7.98
C ASP A 157 18.51 5.97 -8.03
N GLN A 158 18.70 5.32 -6.87
CA GLN A 158 18.96 3.86 -6.82
C GLN A 158 17.78 3.04 -7.38
N ARG A 159 16.57 3.61 -7.33
CA ARG A 159 15.31 2.93 -7.64
C ARG A 159 14.81 3.25 -9.03
N LYS A 160 15.21 4.36 -9.67
CA LYS A 160 15.04 4.61 -11.11
C LYS A 160 15.64 3.48 -11.97
N HIS A 161 16.81 2.98 -11.58
CA HIS A 161 17.45 1.82 -12.23
C HIS A 161 16.66 0.52 -12.03
N LEU A 162 15.94 0.40 -10.91
CA LEU A 162 15.09 -0.75 -10.63
C LEU A 162 13.74 -0.64 -11.33
N ALA A 163 13.13 0.56 -11.38
CA ALA A 163 11.94 0.89 -12.15
C ALA A 163 12.17 0.72 -13.66
N GLY A 164 13.37 1.02 -14.17
CA GLY A 164 13.76 0.70 -15.54
C GLY A 164 13.91 -0.81 -15.82
N ARG A 165 14.15 -1.63 -14.79
CA ARG A 165 14.20 -3.12 -14.88
C ARG A 165 12.87 -3.80 -14.53
N LEU A 166 12.02 -3.14 -13.75
CA LEU A 166 10.61 -3.44 -13.56
C LEU A 166 9.91 -2.97 -14.83
N ALA A 167 9.96 -3.79 -15.88
CA ALA A 167 9.09 -3.59 -17.03
C ALA A 167 7.65 -3.88 -16.57
N TRP A 168 7.04 -2.93 -15.86
CA TRP A 168 5.64 -2.90 -15.43
C TRP A 168 4.68 -3.15 -16.60
N ASP A 169 5.17 -2.91 -17.82
CA ASP A 169 4.40 -2.87 -19.05
C ASP A 169 4.39 -4.23 -19.79
N LYS A 170 5.45 -5.05 -19.66
CA LYS A 170 5.72 -6.19 -20.58
C LYS A 170 6.55 -7.36 -20.01
N GLY A 171 7.03 -7.28 -18.76
CA GLY A 171 8.08 -8.19 -18.28
C GLY A 171 7.68 -9.23 -17.23
N TRP A 172 6.46 -9.16 -16.68
CA TRP A 172 6.00 -10.15 -15.72
C TRP A 172 4.80 -10.92 -16.27
N PRO A 173 4.99 -12.13 -16.81
CA PRO A 173 3.93 -12.89 -17.48
C PRO A 173 2.76 -13.29 -16.57
N HIS A 174 2.88 -13.10 -15.25
CA HIS A 174 1.90 -13.51 -14.27
C HIS A 174 1.09 -12.35 -13.67
N LEU A 175 1.24 -11.10 -14.16
CA LEU A 175 0.48 -9.95 -13.65
C LEU A 175 -0.64 -9.56 -14.61
N HIS A 176 -1.88 -9.58 -14.11
CA HIS A 176 -3.09 -9.30 -14.86
C HIS A 176 -3.88 -8.17 -14.21
N PHE A 177 -4.45 -7.29 -15.02
CA PHE A 177 -5.33 -6.22 -14.57
C PHE A 177 -6.76 -6.53 -14.96
N THR A 178 -7.69 -6.29 -14.04
CA THR A 178 -9.11 -6.55 -14.24
C THR A 178 -9.89 -5.24 -14.29
N GLU A 179 -10.55 -4.98 -15.42
CA GLU A 179 -11.25 -3.72 -15.65
C GLU A 179 -12.76 -3.87 -15.42
N SER A 180 -13.36 -4.93 -15.95
CA SER A 180 -14.80 -5.14 -15.92
C SER A 180 -15.29 -5.84 -14.65
N ILE A 181 -16.58 -5.68 -14.34
CA ILE A 181 -17.23 -6.40 -13.23
C ILE A 181 -17.35 -7.89 -13.56
N GLU A 182 -17.57 -8.21 -14.83
CA GLU A 182 -17.68 -9.56 -15.35
C GLU A 182 -16.39 -10.34 -15.13
N GLU A 183 -15.24 -9.78 -15.51
CA GLU A 183 -13.92 -10.36 -15.23
C GLU A 183 -13.66 -10.50 -13.72
N SER A 184 -13.99 -9.48 -12.90
CA SER A 184 -13.87 -9.59 -11.44
C SER A 184 -14.65 -10.78 -10.89
N LYS A 185 -15.84 -11.06 -11.42
CA LYS A 185 -16.63 -12.24 -11.04
C LYS A 185 -15.98 -13.55 -11.48
N THR A 186 -15.32 -13.60 -12.64
CA THR A 186 -14.64 -14.84 -13.09
C THR A 186 -13.45 -15.18 -12.20
N LEU A 187 -12.79 -14.19 -11.60
CA LEU A 187 -11.70 -14.44 -10.63
C LEU A 187 -12.15 -15.30 -9.44
N ASN A 188 -13.43 -15.22 -9.04
CA ASN A 188 -13.97 -16.05 -7.97
C ASN A 188 -14.11 -17.54 -8.33
N GLN A 189 -13.95 -17.89 -9.61
CA GLN A 189 -14.03 -19.26 -10.11
C GLN A 189 -12.66 -19.94 -10.17
N ILE A 190 -11.57 -19.18 -9.99
CA ILE A 190 -10.21 -19.73 -9.96
C ILE A 190 -10.10 -20.67 -8.76
N ARG A 191 -9.74 -21.93 -9.00
CA ARG A 191 -9.73 -22.95 -7.95
C ARG A 191 -8.52 -22.85 -7.02
N SER A 192 -7.36 -22.46 -7.54
CA SER A 192 -6.10 -22.40 -6.81
C SER A 192 -5.04 -21.65 -7.60
N GLY A 193 -4.01 -21.16 -6.90
CA GLY A 193 -2.80 -20.61 -7.53
C GLY A 193 -2.89 -19.13 -7.89
N ALA A 194 -3.94 -18.42 -7.46
CA ALA A 194 -4.11 -16.99 -7.71
C ALA A 194 -3.90 -16.14 -6.45
N ILE A 195 -3.24 -15.01 -6.65
CA ILE A 195 -3.19 -13.87 -5.72
C ILE A 195 -4.11 -12.79 -6.28
N ILE A 196 -5.16 -12.40 -5.55
CA ILE A 196 -6.12 -11.39 -5.97
C ILE A 196 -5.93 -10.15 -5.10
N ILE A 197 -5.35 -9.11 -5.66
CA ILE A 197 -5.18 -7.80 -5.03
C ILE A 197 -6.39 -6.94 -5.36
N SER A 198 -7.19 -6.56 -4.38
CA SER A 198 -8.44 -5.83 -4.62
C SER A 198 -8.69 -4.72 -3.61
N ALA A 199 -9.26 -3.63 -4.09
CA ALA A 199 -9.67 -2.51 -3.25
C ALA A 199 -11.05 -2.77 -2.60
N SER A 200 -11.32 -2.29 -1.39
CA SER A 200 -10.52 -1.36 -0.55
C SER A 200 -9.62 -2.05 0.48
N GLY A 201 -8.50 -1.41 0.85
CA GLY A 201 -7.47 -1.96 1.74
C GLY A 201 -7.91 -2.33 3.16
N MET A 202 -9.00 -1.76 3.65
CA MET A 202 -9.59 -2.11 4.95
C MET A 202 -10.84 -3.00 4.84
N ALA A 203 -11.10 -3.54 3.65
CA ALA A 203 -12.29 -4.33 3.34
C ALA A 203 -13.60 -3.62 3.75
N SER A 204 -13.67 -2.29 3.65
CA SER A 204 -14.88 -1.52 4.02
C SER A 204 -15.90 -1.44 2.88
N GLY A 205 -15.42 -1.57 1.64
CA GLY A 205 -16.22 -1.49 0.40
C GLY A 205 -15.42 -1.99 -0.80
N GLY A 206 -16.06 -1.97 -1.97
CA GLY A 206 -15.43 -2.36 -3.25
C GLY A 206 -15.53 -3.85 -3.58
N ARG A 207 -14.84 -4.26 -4.65
CA ARG A 207 -14.89 -5.61 -5.22
C ARG A 207 -14.32 -6.66 -4.26
N VAL A 208 -13.38 -6.27 -3.39
CA VAL A 208 -12.81 -7.14 -2.35
C VAL A 208 -13.88 -7.79 -1.46
N LEU A 209 -15.00 -7.13 -1.20
CA LEU A 209 -16.10 -7.71 -0.42
C LEU A 209 -16.71 -8.94 -1.10
N HIS A 210 -16.79 -8.92 -2.43
CA HIS A 210 -17.32 -10.02 -3.20
C HIS A 210 -16.37 -11.22 -3.18
N HIS A 211 -15.07 -10.97 -3.33
CA HIS A 211 -14.03 -12.00 -3.18
C HIS A 211 -14.05 -12.61 -1.77
N LEU A 212 -14.05 -11.78 -0.73
CA LEU A 212 -14.13 -12.25 0.66
C LEU A 212 -15.39 -13.08 0.90
N LYS A 213 -16.56 -12.64 0.42
CA LYS A 213 -17.81 -13.39 0.60
C LYS A 213 -17.77 -14.76 -0.09
N THR A 214 -17.09 -14.87 -1.23
CA THR A 214 -17.15 -16.05 -2.11
C THR A 214 -16.02 -17.04 -1.84
N LEU A 215 -14.80 -16.54 -1.64
CA LEU A 215 -13.59 -17.34 -1.51
C LEU A 215 -13.25 -17.67 -0.06
N LEU A 216 -13.54 -16.77 0.89
CA LEU A 216 -13.13 -16.93 2.29
C LEU A 216 -13.72 -18.16 3.02
N PRO A 217 -14.95 -18.62 2.72
CA PRO A 217 -15.48 -19.83 3.35
C PRO A 217 -14.68 -21.11 3.05
N ASN A 218 -13.85 -21.13 2.00
CA ASN A 218 -13.00 -22.27 1.70
C ASN A 218 -11.71 -22.18 2.54
N PRO A 219 -11.44 -23.17 3.42
CA PRO A 219 -10.28 -23.16 4.33
C PRO A 219 -8.93 -23.28 3.64
N ARG A 220 -8.91 -23.55 2.33
CA ARG A 220 -7.67 -23.53 1.53
C ARG A 220 -7.22 -22.12 1.20
N ASN A 221 -8.14 -21.16 1.22
CA ASN A 221 -7.86 -19.77 0.88
C ASN A 221 -7.39 -19.00 2.11
N SER A 222 -6.69 -17.90 1.85
CA SER A 222 -6.18 -17.02 2.90
C SER A 222 -6.43 -15.56 2.53
N VAL A 223 -6.61 -14.72 3.55
CA VAL A 223 -6.64 -13.26 3.41
C VAL A 223 -5.40 -12.70 4.07
N VAL A 224 -4.66 -11.86 3.34
CA VAL A 224 -3.44 -11.23 3.83
C VAL A 224 -3.62 -9.72 3.77
N PHE A 225 -3.65 -9.08 4.94
CA PHE A 225 -3.65 -7.63 5.07
C PHE A 225 -2.20 -7.13 5.22
N ALA A 226 -1.76 -6.31 4.27
CA ALA A 226 -0.40 -5.75 4.26
C ALA A 226 -0.33 -4.28 4.79
N GLY A 227 -1.44 -3.76 5.32
CA GLY A 227 -1.55 -2.39 5.80
C GLY A 227 -2.43 -2.23 7.03
N PHE A 228 -2.37 -1.05 7.65
CA PHE A 228 -3.12 -0.72 8.86
C PHE A 228 -4.63 -0.93 8.69
N GLN A 229 -5.25 -1.50 9.73
CA GLN A 229 -6.69 -1.72 9.80
C GLN A 229 -7.27 -0.83 10.89
N ALA A 230 -8.07 0.16 10.49
CA ALA A 230 -8.68 1.08 11.44
C ALA A 230 -9.75 0.36 12.29
N PRO A 231 -9.85 0.66 13.61
CA PRO A 231 -10.86 0.06 14.48
C PRO A 231 -12.28 0.21 13.91
N GLY A 232 -13.05 -0.88 13.97
CA GLY A 232 -14.44 -0.90 13.49
C GLY A 232 -14.60 -1.12 11.99
N THR A 233 -13.50 -1.23 11.23
CA THR A 233 -13.54 -1.72 9.85
C THR A 233 -13.72 -3.24 9.80
N ARG A 234 -14.12 -3.76 8.65
CA ARG A 234 -14.23 -5.22 8.46
C ARG A 234 -12.85 -5.87 8.49
N GLY A 235 -11.83 -5.23 7.94
CA GLY A 235 -10.47 -5.74 8.03
C GLY A 235 -9.97 -5.84 9.47
N ASP A 236 -10.26 -4.84 10.31
CA ASP A 236 -9.98 -4.91 11.76
C ASP A 236 -10.73 -6.07 12.44
N ALA A 237 -12.03 -6.25 12.14
CA ALA A 237 -12.78 -7.39 12.65
C ALA A 237 -12.18 -8.74 12.20
N LEU A 238 -11.74 -8.84 10.94
CA LEU A 238 -11.12 -10.05 10.39
C LEU A 238 -9.76 -10.34 11.03
N VAL A 239 -8.93 -9.32 11.24
CA VAL A 239 -7.61 -9.48 11.87
C VAL A 239 -7.75 -9.90 13.34
N ASN A 240 -8.73 -9.36 14.05
CA ASN A 240 -8.98 -9.68 15.46
C ASN A 240 -9.85 -10.94 15.67
N GLY A 241 -10.17 -11.71 14.63
CA GLY A 241 -10.94 -12.95 14.74
C GLY A 241 -12.43 -12.75 15.06
N VAL A 242 -12.95 -11.53 14.94
CA VAL A 242 -14.34 -11.19 15.25
C VAL A 242 -15.25 -11.58 14.08
N ARG A 243 -16.18 -12.52 14.31
CA ARG A 243 -17.17 -13.02 13.33
C ARG A 243 -16.59 -13.77 12.13
N ILE A 244 -15.60 -14.63 12.40
CA ILE A 244 -15.01 -15.48 11.37
C ILE A 244 -15.27 -16.95 11.73
N PRO A 245 -15.70 -17.79 10.78
CA PRO A 245 -15.70 -19.24 10.99
C PRO A 245 -14.30 -19.71 11.41
N ALA A 246 -14.20 -20.68 12.32
CA ALA A 246 -12.93 -21.16 12.89
C ALA A 246 -11.90 -21.69 11.85
N ASN A 247 -12.31 -21.84 10.60
CA ASN A 247 -11.53 -22.48 9.53
C ASN A 247 -10.98 -21.46 8.50
N VAL A 248 -11.00 -20.17 8.81
CA VAL A 248 -10.54 -19.12 7.90
C VAL A 248 -9.14 -18.65 8.27
N ASN A 249 -8.27 -18.58 7.27
CA ASN A 249 -6.91 -18.07 7.44
C ASN A 249 -6.89 -16.56 7.19
N VAL A 250 -6.80 -15.77 8.25
CA VAL A 250 -6.58 -14.32 8.16
C VAL A 250 -5.23 -13.97 8.77
N HIS A 251 -4.46 -13.19 8.02
CA HIS A 251 -3.14 -12.75 8.43
C HIS A 251 -3.01 -11.24 8.27
N SER A 252 -2.27 -10.62 9.19
CA SER A 252 -1.86 -9.22 9.14
C SER A 252 -0.40 -9.08 9.54
N GLY A 253 0.31 -8.16 8.90
CA GLY A 253 1.70 -7.81 9.22
C GLY A 253 1.99 -6.37 8.88
#